data_AF-A0A258EP51-F1
#
_entry.id   AF-A0A258EP51-F1
#
_cell.length_a   1.000
_cell.length_b   1.000
_cell.length_c   1.000
_cell.angle_alpha   90.00
_cell.angle_beta   90.00
_cell.angle_gamma   90.00
#
_symmetry.space_group_name_H-M   'P 1'
#
loop_
_entity.id
_entity.type
_entity.pdbx_description
1 polymer ?
#
loop_
_entity_poly.entity_id
_entity_poly.type
_entity_poly.pdbx_seq_one_letter_code
_entity_poly.pdbx_strand_id
1 'polypeptide(L)'
;MLAIAEGDGDFLPLGAKHYAFFAEERPQLLVTFEDAASLRDRDDKLPEHFALARARGWSILTILAEGETWWRDPAVFRYFDRLADDGFLEDFDRVVFYGAGSAGYAAAAYSITAPQAELVLIAPRATLDPGLAGWDERHRIARRINFRGRYGYAPDMTESASQVWLIHDPLHQPDAMHAALFQRPWVTPLHARYTGEGTEDTLREMKVLDRIIEAAMEGKMSAERFSWLWRA
;
A
#
# COMPACT_ATOMS: atom_id res chain seq x y z
N MET A 1 2.65 -21.14 12.61
CA MET A 1 3.07 -21.22 11.19
C MET A 1 1.80 -21.07 10.38
N LEU A 2 1.65 -19.98 9.63
CA LEU A 2 0.49 -19.79 8.76
C LEU A 2 0.47 -20.96 7.77
N ALA A 3 -0.54 -21.83 7.88
CA ALA A 3 -0.81 -22.84 6.86
C ALA A 3 -1.51 -22.11 5.72
N ILE A 4 -0.72 -21.48 4.85
CA ILE A 4 -1.21 -21.03 3.55
C ILE A 4 -1.50 -22.28 2.74
N ALA A 5 -2.64 -22.30 2.05
CA ALA A 5 -3.03 -23.43 1.25
C ALA A 5 -1.91 -23.74 0.24
N GLU A 6 -1.35 -24.95 0.32
CA GLU A 6 -0.36 -25.44 -0.64
C GLU A 6 -0.97 -25.34 -2.05
N GLY A 7 -0.44 -24.43 -2.88
CA GLY A 7 -0.81 -24.30 -4.30
C GLY A 7 -1.31 -22.93 -4.76
N ASP A 8 -1.65 -22.00 -3.86
CA ASP A 8 -2.19 -20.68 -4.24
C ASP A 8 -1.10 -19.59 -4.39
N GLY A 9 0.11 -19.81 -3.87
CA GLY A 9 1.26 -18.91 -3.95
C GLY A 9 2.43 -19.35 -3.07
N ASP A 10 3.59 -18.72 -3.27
CA ASP A 10 4.79 -18.89 -2.46
C ASP A 10 4.72 -18.05 -1.19
N PHE A 11 5.23 -18.61 -0.10
CA PHE A 11 5.31 -17.93 1.19
C PHE A 11 6.73 -17.93 1.74
N LEU A 12 7.26 -16.74 1.99
CA LEU A 12 8.62 -16.54 2.46
C LEU A 12 8.63 -15.77 3.79
N PRO A 13 9.12 -16.36 4.90
CA PRO A 13 9.38 -15.64 6.13
C PRO A 13 10.45 -14.55 5.96
N LEU A 14 10.13 -13.34 6.44
CA LEU A 14 11.01 -12.16 6.43
C LEU A 14 11.37 -11.77 7.86
N GLY A 15 12.18 -12.60 8.53
CA GLY A 15 12.49 -12.42 9.94
C GLY A 15 11.37 -12.97 10.84
N ALA A 16 11.20 -12.36 12.02
CA ALA A 16 10.35 -12.94 13.07
C ALA A 16 8.87 -12.52 13.00
N LYS A 17 8.58 -11.39 12.35
CA LYS A 17 7.25 -10.75 12.38
C LYS A 17 6.73 -10.37 11.00
N HIS A 18 7.41 -10.77 9.94
CA HIS A 18 7.01 -10.42 8.58
C HIS A 18 7.11 -11.61 7.66
N TYR A 19 6.30 -11.58 6.62
CA TYR A 19 6.25 -12.62 5.60
C TYR A 19 5.91 -11.99 4.25
N ALA A 20 6.45 -12.54 3.17
CA ALA A 20 6.01 -12.24 1.82
C ALA A 20 5.13 -13.40 1.33
N PHE A 21 3.94 -13.08 0.85
CA PHE A 21 3.11 -13.96 0.04
C PHE A 21 3.22 -13.50 -1.41
N PHE A 22 3.52 -14.41 -2.33
CA PHE A 22 3.61 -14.11 -3.75
C PHE A 22 2.83 -15.13 -4.56
N ALA A 23 1.87 -14.68 -5.36
CA ALA A 23 1.19 -15.51 -6.35
C ALA A 23 1.46 -14.94 -7.74
N GLU A 24 1.97 -15.77 -8.63
CA GLU A 24 2.41 -15.37 -9.97
C GLU A 24 1.34 -15.68 -11.02
N GLU A 25 0.88 -14.63 -11.69
CA GLU A 25 0.00 -14.65 -12.85
C GLU A 25 0.34 -13.40 -13.69
N ARG A 26 1.37 -13.52 -14.54
CA ARG A 26 1.95 -12.41 -15.33
C ARG A 26 0.91 -11.82 -16.33
N PRO A 27 1.08 -10.57 -16.81
CA PRO A 27 2.28 -9.71 -16.73
C PRO A 27 2.17 -8.52 -15.77
N GLN A 28 1.08 -8.40 -15.01
CA GLN A 28 0.87 -7.26 -14.11
C GLN A 28 1.02 -7.68 -12.66
N LEU A 29 1.57 -6.80 -11.83
CA LEU A 29 1.80 -7.05 -10.41
C LEU A 29 1.08 -6.03 -9.53
N LEU A 30 0.29 -6.52 -8.58
CA LEU A 30 -0.27 -5.74 -7.48
C LEU A 30 0.57 -5.98 -6.21
N VAL A 31 1.13 -4.93 -5.63
CA VAL A 31 1.90 -4.99 -4.38
C VAL A 31 1.08 -4.40 -3.24
N THR A 32 0.88 -5.16 -2.17
CA THR A 32 0.07 -4.76 -1.00
C THR A 32 0.75 -5.06 0.32
N PHE A 33 0.20 -4.49 1.39
CA PHE A 33 0.71 -4.63 2.76
C PHE A 33 -0.48 -4.88 3.70
N GLU A 34 -0.37 -5.85 4.59
CA GLU A 34 -1.50 -6.26 5.42
C GLU A 34 -1.07 -6.76 6.82
N ASP A 35 -1.94 -6.59 7.83
CA ASP A 35 -1.75 -7.22 9.14
C ASP A 35 -2.06 -8.73 9.02
N ALA A 36 -1.14 -9.56 9.53
CA ALA A 36 -1.30 -11.00 9.54
C ALA A 36 -2.48 -11.48 10.42
N ALA A 37 -2.92 -10.68 11.39
CA ALA A 37 -4.14 -10.92 12.15
C ALA A 37 -5.38 -10.85 11.25
N SER A 38 -5.50 -9.82 10.40
CA SER A 38 -6.60 -9.69 9.45
C SER A 38 -6.69 -10.88 8.50
N LEU A 39 -5.54 -11.35 8.01
CA LEU A 39 -5.48 -12.54 7.16
C LEU A 39 -5.93 -13.80 7.92
N ARG A 40 -5.55 -13.97 9.20
CA ARG A 40 -5.96 -15.15 9.99
C ARG A 40 -7.46 -15.20 10.28
N ASP A 41 -8.10 -14.03 10.35
CA ASP A 41 -9.53 -13.91 10.63
C ASP A 41 -10.38 -14.19 9.37
N ARG A 42 -9.77 -14.27 8.18
CA ARG A 42 -10.45 -14.70 6.94
C ARG A 42 -10.55 -16.23 6.84
N ASP A 43 -11.65 -16.69 6.25
CA ASP A 43 -11.93 -18.11 6.05
C ASP A 43 -10.88 -18.82 5.18
N ASP A 44 -10.41 -18.14 4.13
CA ASP A 44 -9.42 -18.67 3.18
C ASP A 44 -7.98 -18.49 3.64
N LYS A 45 -7.73 -17.62 4.63
CA LYS A 45 -6.40 -17.24 5.13
C LYS A 45 -5.47 -16.74 4.02
N LEU A 46 -6.05 -16.06 3.03
CA LEU A 46 -5.32 -15.46 1.91
C LEU A 46 -5.32 -13.93 2.02
N PRO A 47 -4.36 -13.24 1.39
CA PRO A 47 -4.36 -11.79 1.33
C PRO A 47 -5.66 -11.23 0.75
N GLU A 48 -6.07 -10.08 1.23
CA GLU A 48 -7.38 -9.51 0.93
C GLU A 48 -7.67 -9.39 -0.58
N HIS A 49 -6.67 -8.93 -1.32
CA HIS A 49 -6.79 -8.64 -2.74
C HIS A 49 -6.45 -9.84 -3.62
N PHE A 50 -6.17 -11.02 -3.03
CA PHE A 50 -5.82 -12.22 -3.77
C PHE A 50 -6.96 -12.68 -4.69
N ALA A 51 -8.21 -12.69 -4.22
CA ALA A 51 -9.34 -13.11 -5.04
C ALA A 51 -9.57 -12.18 -6.25
N LEU A 52 -9.34 -10.87 -6.06
CA LEU A 52 -9.41 -9.88 -7.14
C LEU A 52 -8.30 -10.10 -8.18
N ALA A 53 -7.05 -10.20 -7.73
CA ALA A 53 -5.89 -10.49 -8.60
C ALA A 53 -6.08 -11.81 -9.36
N ARG A 54 -6.49 -12.84 -8.60
CA ARG A 54 -7.27 -14.03 -8.97
C ARG A 54 -8.04 -13.91 -10.29
N ALA A 55 -9.17 -13.22 -10.16
CA ALA A 55 -10.18 -13.10 -11.19
C ALA A 55 -9.73 -12.26 -12.39
N ARG A 56 -8.71 -11.42 -12.21
CA ARG A 56 -8.22 -10.49 -13.23
C ARG A 56 -6.93 -10.94 -13.92
N GLY A 57 -6.34 -12.06 -13.49
CA GLY A 57 -5.10 -12.58 -14.05
C GLY A 57 -3.90 -11.71 -13.70
N TRP A 58 -3.81 -11.23 -12.45
CA TRP A 58 -2.69 -10.44 -11.97
C TRP A 58 -1.84 -11.23 -10.98
N SER A 59 -0.54 -10.98 -11.01
CA SER A 59 0.36 -11.39 -9.94
C SER A 59 0.10 -10.51 -8.73
N ILE A 60 0.29 -11.06 -7.53
CA ILE A 60 0.15 -10.31 -6.29
C ILE A 60 1.29 -10.62 -5.33
N LEU A 61 1.93 -9.57 -4.82
CA LEU A 61 2.92 -9.63 -3.75
C LEU A 61 2.36 -8.91 -2.52
N THR A 62 2.07 -9.65 -1.45
CA THR A 62 1.61 -9.07 -0.19
C THR A 62 2.66 -9.25 0.89
N ILE A 63 3.05 -8.15 1.53
CA ILE A 63 3.92 -8.21 2.70
C ILE A 63 3.08 -8.14 3.97
N LEU A 64 3.11 -9.23 4.73
CA LEU A 64 2.36 -9.41 5.96
C LEU A 64 3.18 -8.98 7.16
N ALA A 65 2.54 -8.40 8.17
CA ALA A 65 3.16 -8.02 9.43
C ALA A 65 2.40 -8.57 10.64
N GLU A 66 3.11 -9.09 11.64
CA GLU A 66 2.56 -9.47 12.94
C GLU A 66 2.55 -8.25 13.88
N GLY A 67 1.40 -7.57 13.92
CA GLY A 67 1.15 -6.35 14.68
C GLY A 67 1.72 -5.08 14.05
N GLU A 68 1.62 -3.96 14.77
CA GLU A 68 1.97 -2.61 14.30
C GLU A 68 3.50 -2.37 14.16
N THR A 69 4.13 -3.08 13.26
CA THR A 69 5.57 -2.96 12.95
C THR A 69 5.85 -1.84 11.94
N TRP A 70 4.82 -1.35 11.25
CA TRP A 70 4.93 -0.39 10.14
C TRP A 70 5.84 -0.88 9.01
N TRP A 71 6.02 -2.21 8.92
CA TRP A 71 7.00 -2.86 8.04
C TRP A 71 8.42 -2.30 8.20
N ARG A 72 8.74 -1.70 9.36
CA ARG A 72 10.04 -1.08 9.66
C ARG A 72 11.00 -2.10 10.27
N ASP A 73 11.32 -3.16 9.52
CA ASP A 73 12.25 -4.21 9.94
C ASP A 73 13.39 -4.37 8.91
N PRO A 74 14.66 -4.50 9.35
CA PRO A 74 15.79 -4.74 8.44
C PRO A 74 15.62 -5.94 7.50
N ALA A 75 14.87 -6.98 7.89
CA ALA A 75 14.58 -8.12 7.03
C ALA A 75 13.67 -7.75 5.85
N VAL A 76 12.69 -6.86 6.07
CA VAL A 76 11.82 -6.32 5.01
C VAL A 76 12.62 -5.39 4.10
N PHE A 77 13.49 -4.55 4.65
CA PHE A 77 14.38 -3.69 3.84
C PHE A 77 15.23 -4.54 2.88
N ARG A 78 15.94 -5.54 3.40
CA ARG A 78 16.76 -6.46 2.58
C ARG A 78 15.96 -7.26 1.57
N TYR A 79 14.66 -7.45 1.79
CA TYR A 79 13.80 -8.12 0.82
C TYR A 79 13.58 -7.22 -0.39
N PHE A 80 13.09 -5.99 -0.18
CA PHE A 80 12.90 -5.02 -1.26
C PHE A 80 14.20 -4.59 -1.94
N ASP A 81 15.31 -4.50 -1.19
CA ASP A 81 16.64 -4.26 -1.77
C ASP A 81 16.99 -5.34 -2.80
N ARG A 82 16.78 -6.62 -2.46
CA ARG A 82 17.04 -7.73 -3.37
C ARG A 82 16.09 -7.72 -4.56
N LEU A 83 14.80 -7.42 -4.36
CA LEU A 83 13.86 -7.30 -5.48
C LEU A 83 14.30 -6.22 -6.48
N ALA A 84 14.84 -5.10 -5.99
CA ALA A 84 15.40 -4.04 -6.83
C ALA A 84 16.71 -4.48 -7.51
N ASP A 85 17.66 -5.02 -6.75
CA ASP A 85 18.98 -5.44 -7.24
C ASP A 85 18.86 -6.55 -8.32
N ASP A 86 17.89 -7.45 -8.17
CA ASP A 86 17.63 -8.56 -9.10
C ASP A 86 16.74 -8.14 -10.28
N GLY A 87 16.20 -6.91 -10.30
CA GLY A 87 15.29 -6.43 -11.34
C GLY A 87 13.91 -7.12 -11.35
N PHE A 88 13.55 -7.81 -10.27
CA PHE A 88 12.32 -8.63 -10.20
C PHE A 88 11.05 -7.84 -10.55
N LEU A 89 10.95 -6.59 -10.05
CA LEU A 89 9.77 -5.76 -10.29
C LEU A 89 9.73 -5.20 -11.72
N GLU A 90 10.87 -5.16 -12.42
CA GLU A 90 10.98 -4.70 -13.81
C GLU A 90 10.55 -5.76 -14.83
N ASP A 91 10.46 -7.03 -14.41
CA ASP A 91 9.96 -8.14 -15.25
C ASP A 91 8.44 -8.08 -15.51
N PHE A 92 7.74 -7.16 -14.85
CA PHE A 92 6.30 -6.94 -15.02
C PHE A 92 6.04 -5.71 -15.90
N ASP A 93 5.11 -5.85 -16.85
CA ASP A 93 4.71 -4.75 -17.75
C ASP A 93 4.10 -3.57 -16.97
N ARG A 94 3.54 -3.87 -15.79
CA ARG A 94 2.94 -2.88 -14.90
C ARG A 94 3.00 -3.34 -13.45
N VAL A 95 3.45 -2.44 -12.58
CA VAL A 95 3.45 -2.62 -11.14
C VAL A 95 2.59 -1.55 -10.50
N VAL A 96 1.60 -1.97 -9.70
CA VAL A 96 0.78 -1.06 -8.88
C VAL A 96 1.00 -1.35 -7.41
N PHE A 97 1.31 -0.32 -6.63
CA PHE A 97 1.35 -0.40 -5.18
C PHE A 97 0.04 0.13 -4.60
N TYR A 98 -0.56 -0.64 -3.71
CA TYR A 98 -1.80 -0.27 -3.03
C TYR A 98 -1.65 -0.37 -1.52
N GLY A 99 -2.23 0.60 -0.81
CA GLY A 99 -2.38 0.49 0.63
C GLY A 99 -3.18 1.63 1.26
N ALA A 100 -3.79 1.32 2.40
CA ALA A 100 -4.53 2.25 3.24
C ALA A 100 -3.90 2.41 4.62
N GLY A 101 -4.01 3.60 5.21
CA GLY A 101 -2.77 4.33 5.38
C GLY A 101 -1.60 3.86 6.24
N SER A 102 -1.63 2.88 7.17
CA SER A 102 -0.35 2.30 7.65
C SER A 102 0.24 1.38 6.58
N ALA A 103 -0.60 0.61 5.90
CA ALA A 103 -0.25 -0.07 4.64
C ALA A 103 0.01 0.93 3.51
N GLY A 104 -0.71 2.06 3.48
CA GLY A 104 -0.45 3.15 2.53
C GLY A 104 0.91 3.83 2.74
N TYR A 105 1.36 3.96 3.99
CA TYR A 105 2.73 4.34 4.32
C TYR A 105 3.73 3.35 3.71
N ALA A 106 3.53 2.04 3.95
CA ALA A 106 4.44 1.02 3.45
C ALA A 106 4.47 0.95 1.92
N ALA A 107 3.30 1.02 1.26
CA ALA A 107 3.17 1.07 -0.18
C ALA A 107 3.99 2.20 -0.80
N ALA A 108 3.89 3.41 -0.26
CA ALA A 108 4.71 4.54 -0.68
C ALA A 108 6.19 4.40 -0.28
N ALA A 109 6.49 3.89 0.91
CA ALA A 109 7.86 3.75 1.40
C ALA A 109 8.69 2.77 0.56
N TYR A 110 8.08 1.70 0.06
CA TYR A 110 8.77 0.65 -0.70
C TYR A 110 8.65 0.82 -2.22
N SER A 111 7.78 1.71 -2.73
CA SER A 111 7.61 1.91 -4.17
C SER A 111 8.88 2.37 -4.89
N ILE A 112 9.84 2.99 -4.19
CA ILE A 112 11.13 3.41 -4.77
C ILE A 112 11.90 2.23 -5.41
N THR A 113 11.60 1.00 -5.01
CA THR A 113 12.20 -0.23 -5.55
C THR A 113 11.60 -0.68 -6.88
N ALA A 114 10.51 -0.05 -7.33
CA ALA A 114 9.86 -0.29 -8.62
C ALA A 114 9.77 1.02 -9.41
N PRO A 115 10.78 1.35 -10.24
CA PRO A 115 10.70 2.51 -11.12
C PRO A 115 9.44 2.47 -11.99
N GLN A 116 8.84 3.64 -12.23
CA GLN A 116 7.61 3.81 -13.02
C GLN A 116 6.34 3.14 -12.46
N ALA A 117 6.38 2.60 -11.23
CA ALA A 117 5.18 2.08 -10.59
C ALA A 117 4.10 3.14 -10.41
N GLU A 118 2.84 2.71 -10.45
CA GLU A 118 1.67 3.53 -10.16
C GLU A 118 1.18 3.22 -8.74
N LEU A 119 0.78 4.23 -7.96
CA LEU A 119 0.38 4.05 -6.56
C LEU A 119 -1.07 4.45 -6.34
N VAL A 120 -1.82 3.63 -5.62
CA VAL A 120 -3.14 3.97 -5.06
C VAL A 120 -3.02 4.00 -3.54
N LEU A 121 -3.00 5.20 -2.96
CA LEU A 121 -2.78 5.40 -1.53
C LEU A 121 -4.03 5.99 -0.89
N ILE A 122 -4.60 5.29 0.10
CA ILE A 122 -5.80 5.75 0.81
C ILE A 122 -5.42 6.23 2.21
N ALA A 123 -5.68 7.50 2.50
CA ALA A 123 -5.33 8.19 3.74
C ALA A 123 -3.91 7.81 4.24
N PRO A 124 -2.87 7.83 3.37
CA PRO A 124 -1.54 7.34 3.73
C PRO A 124 -0.94 8.20 4.84
N ARG A 125 -0.26 7.56 5.80
CA ARG A 125 0.56 8.29 6.76
C ARG A 125 1.90 8.55 6.08
N ALA A 126 2.38 9.80 6.08
CA ALA A 126 3.66 10.13 5.45
C ALA A 126 4.86 9.64 6.29
N THR A 127 4.71 9.74 7.61
CA THR A 127 5.71 9.35 8.61
C THR A 127 5.08 9.41 10.00
N LEU A 128 5.67 8.74 10.99
CA LEU A 128 5.37 8.96 12.41
C LEU A 128 6.54 9.61 13.16
N ASP A 129 7.52 10.17 12.46
CA ASP A 129 8.57 10.99 13.07
C ASP A 129 7.92 12.16 13.85
N PRO A 130 8.11 12.25 15.18
CA PRO A 130 7.51 13.33 15.98
C PRO A 130 7.93 14.74 15.56
N GLY A 131 9.07 14.89 14.87
CA GLY A 131 9.54 16.17 14.34
C GLY A 131 8.72 16.69 13.15
N LEU A 132 8.04 15.80 12.42
CA LEU A 132 7.23 16.14 11.24
C LEU A 132 5.73 15.89 11.48
N ALA A 133 5.41 14.79 12.17
CA ALA A 133 4.06 14.30 12.43
C ALA A 133 3.72 14.30 13.93
N GLY A 134 4.34 15.19 14.73
CA GLY A 134 4.09 15.30 16.17
C GLY A 134 2.62 15.60 16.54
N TRP A 135 1.87 16.17 15.58
CA TRP A 135 0.44 16.46 15.67
C TRP A 135 -0.47 15.22 15.51
N ASP A 136 0.01 14.10 14.96
CA ASP A 136 -0.81 12.90 14.77
C ASP A 136 -0.73 11.98 16.00
N GLU A 137 -1.77 11.98 16.81
CA GLU A 137 -1.82 11.25 18.07
C GLU A 137 -2.34 9.81 17.96
N ARG A 138 -2.73 9.35 16.76
CA ARG A 138 -3.39 8.04 16.55
C ARG A 138 -2.45 6.86 16.84
N HIS A 139 -1.16 7.02 16.56
CA HIS A 139 -0.15 5.95 16.69
C HIS A 139 1.02 6.33 17.60
N ARG A 140 0.73 6.88 18.81
CA ARG A 140 1.78 7.32 19.77
C ARG A 140 2.81 6.24 20.10
N ILE A 141 2.39 4.98 20.24
CA ILE A 141 3.28 3.86 20.57
C ILE A 141 4.28 3.58 19.44
N ALA A 142 3.86 3.76 18.18
CA ALA A 142 4.70 3.50 17.02
C ALA A 142 5.76 4.59 16.78
N ARG A 143 5.66 5.76 17.42
CA ARG A 143 6.67 6.84 17.35
C ARG A 143 8.07 6.43 17.84
N ARG A 144 8.19 5.31 18.58
CA ARG A 144 9.48 4.72 18.97
C ARG A 144 10.22 4.04 17.82
N ILE A 145 9.52 3.74 16.72
CA ILE A 145 10.09 3.15 15.52
C ILE A 145 10.84 4.24 14.76
N ASN A 146 11.96 3.88 14.12
CA ASN A 146 12.77 4.84 13.38
C ASN A 146 12.16 5.13 12.00
N PHE A 147 11.62 6.35 11.80
CA PHE A 147 11.12 6.87 10.53
C PHE A 147 12.08 7.86 9.83
N ARG A 148 13.32 8.02 10.32
CA ARG A 148 14.34 8.91 9.74
C ARG A 148 15.37 8.17 8.87
N GLY A 149 15.43 6.86 9.00
CA GLY A 149 16.36 6.01 8.24
C GLY A 149 15.84 5.64 6.85
N ARG A 150 16.48 4.63 6.26
CA ARG A 150 16.07 3.99 4.99
C ARG A 150 14.57 3.74 4.95
N TYR A 151 13.89 4.04 3.84
CA TYR A 151 12.43 3.92 3.66
C TYR A 151 11.59 4.66 4.71
N GLY A 152 12.16 5.65 5.40
CA GLY A 152 11.57 6.24 6.60
C GLY A 152 10.47 7.26 6.32
N TYR A 153 10.69 8.13 5.34
CA TYR A 153 9.77 9.20 4.97
C TYR A 153 9.11 8.87 3.63
N ALA A 154 7.86 8.42 3.69
CA ALA A 154 7.16 7.86 2.53
C ALA A 154 7.03 8.82 1.33
N PRO A 155 6.78 10.14 1.48
CA PRO A 155 6.70 11.05 0.35
C PRO A 155 7.95 11.05 -0.54
N ASP A 156 9.15 11.00 0.05
CA ASP A 156 10.40 11.00 -0.73
C ASP A 156 10.61 9.66 -1.45
N MET A 157 10.08 8.56 -0.91
CA MET A 157 10.19 7.24 -1.52
C MET A 157 9.26 7.06 -2.74
N THR A 158 8.43 8.05 -3.05
CA THR A 158 7.61 8.05 -4.27
C THR A 158 8.31 8.65 -5.49
N GLU A 159 9.58 9.08 -5.39
CA GLU A 159 10.29 9.81 -6.45
C GLU A 159 10.39 9.07 -7.80
N SER A 160 10.46 7.74 -7.78
CA SER A 160 10.53 6.94 -9.01
C SER A 160 9.16 6.56 -9.58
N ALA A 161 8.06 6.92 -8.90
CA ALA A 161 6.71 6.58 -9.33
C ALA A 161 6.32 7.34 -10.61
N SER A 162 5.56 6.68 -11.49
CA SER A 162 4.97 7.35 -12.65
C SER A 162 3.78 8.23 -12.24
N GLN A 163 2.99 7.75 -11.28
CA GLN A 163 1.81 8.45 -10.79
C GLN A 163 1.42 7.96 -9.38
N VAL A 164 0.96 8.87 -8.53
CA VAL A 164 0.42 8.57 -7.21
C VAL A 164 -0.99 9.14 -7.09
N TRP A 165 -1.97 8.27 -6.89
CA TRP A 165 -3.37 8.64 -6.60
C TRP A 165 -3.58 8.65 -5.09
N LEU A 166 -3.54 9.84 -4.49
CA LEU A 166 -3.66 10.01 -3.04
C LEU A 166 -5.10 10.34 -2.67
N ILE A 167 -5.83 9.32 -2.24
CA ILE A 167 -7.24 9.44 -1.86
C ILE A 167 -7.34 9.72 -0.36
N HIS A 168 -7.97 10.81 0.04
CA HIS A 168 -8.18 11.14 1.45
C HIS A 168 -9.43 12.01 1.65
N ASP A 169 -9.93 12.08 2.88
CA ASP A 169 -10.91 13.10 3.26
C ASP A 169 -10.21 14.42 3.57
N PRO A 170 -10.37 15.48 2.75
CA PRO A 170 -9.76 16.78 3.04
C PRO A 170 -10.39 17.48 4.26
N LEU A 171 -11.54 17.00 4.76
CA LEU A 171 -12.20 17.53 5.97
C LEU A 171 -11.69 16.86 7.25
N HIS A 172 -11.00 15.72 7.14
CA HIS A 172 -10.39 15.06 8.27
C HIS A 172 -8.96 15.57 8.47
N GLN A 173 -8.78 16.42 9.49
CA GLN A 173 -7.55 17.20 9.68
C GLN A 173 -6.26 16.34 9.69
N PRO A 174 -6.14 15.24 10.45
CA PRO A 174 -4.94 14.42 10.43
C PRO A 174 -4.57 13.88 9.05
N ASP A 175 -5.54 13.41 8.27
CA ASP A 175 -5.27 12.85 6.94
C ASP A 175 -4.98 13.94 5.92
N ALA A 176 -5.66 15.08 5.99
CA ALA A 176 -5.34 16.25 5.17
C ALA A 176 -3.90 16.75 5.42
N MET A 177 -3.44 16.74 6.67
CA MET A 177 -2.08 17.12 7.03
C MET A 177 -1.04 16.11 6.52
N HIS A 178 -1.30 14.79 6.59
CA HIS A 178 -0.42 13.80 5.96
C HIS A 178 -0.41 13.92 4.44
N ALA A 179 -1.57 14.08 3.81
CA ALA A 179 -1.69 14.26 2.37
C ALA A 179 -0.89 15.47 1.87
N ALA A 180 -0.87 16.58 2.64
CA ALA A 180 -0.09 17.76 2.32
C ALA A 180 1.43 17.53 2.31
N LEU A 181 1.95 16.50 3.00
CA LEU A 181 3.37 16.14 2.98
C LEU A 181 3.79 15.47 1.65
N PHE A 182 2.84 14.89 0.91
CA PHE A 182 3.03 14.27 -0.40
C PHE A 182 2.98 15.27 -1.57
N GLN A 183 3.14 16.58 -1.36
CA GLN A 183 3.15 17.56 -2.46
C GLN A 183 4.35 17.36 -3.39
N ARG A 184 4.14 16.60 -4.48
CA ARG A 184 5.12 16.29 -5.54
C ARG A 184 4.44 16.38 -6.92
N PRO A 185 5.18 16.62 -8.01
CA PRO A 185 4.60 16.73 -9.35
C PRO A 185 3.84 15.49 -9.85
N TRP A 186 4.25 14.29 -9.42
CA TRP A 186 3.63 13.01 -9.77
C TRP A 186 2.49 12.58 -8.83
N VAL A 187 2.12 13.42 -7.85
CA VAL A 187 1.06 13.11 -6.88
C VAL A 187 -0.20 13.89 -7.24
N THR A 188 -1.31 13.16 -7.43
CA THR A 188 -2.63 13.75 -7.62
C THR A 188 -3.52 13.45 -6.41
N PRO A 189 -3.86 14.47 -5.60
CA PRO A 189 -4.80 14.30 -4.50
C PRO A 189 -6.23 14.11 -5.03
N LEU A 190 -6.93 13.15 -4.47
CA LEU A 190 -8.32 12.78 -4.77
C LEU A 190 -9.14 12.87 -3.48
N HIS A 191 -10.29 13.55 -3.53
CA HIS A 191 -11.02 13.94 -2.33
C HIS A 191 -12.24 13.02 -2.08
N ALA A 192 -12.13 12.14 -1.08
CA ALA A 192 -13.20 11.30 -0.56
C ALA A 192 -13.84 11.98 0.68
N ARG A 193 -14.58 13.06 0.44
CA ARG A 193 -15.15 13.91 1.50
C ARG A 193 -16.13 13.15 2.40
N TYR A 194 -16.15 13.48 3.68
CA TYR A 194 -17.07 12.93 4.69
C TYR A 194 -16.83 11.47 5.05
N THR A 195 -15.60 10.99 4.89
CA THR A 195 -15.22 9.63 5.26
C THR A 195 -14.47 9.54 6.58
N GLY A 196 -13.95 10.67 7.09
CA GLY A 196 -13.17 10.67 8.33
C GLY A 196 -11.95 9.74 8.23
N GLU A 197 -11.69 8.96 9.28
CA GLU A 197 -10.61 7.95 9.29
C GLU A 197 -10.97 6.67 8.50
N GLY A 198 -12.24 6.48 8.15
CA GLY A 198 -12.76 5.28 7.48
C GLY A 198 -12.82 5.38 5.96
N THR A 199 -11.89 6.10 5.32
CA THR A 199 -11.91 6.31 3.86
C THR A 199 -11.87 4.99 3.09
N GLU A 200 -11.02 4.04 3.50
CA GLU A 200 -10.92 2.73 2.84
C GLU A 200 -12.22 1.93 3.01
N ASP A 201 -12.71 1.81 4.24
CA ASP A 201 -13.96 1.11 4.54
C ASP A 201 -15.13 1.67 3.75
N THR A 202 -15.23 3.00 3.66
CA THR A 202 -16.29 3.66 2.86
C THR A 202 -16.19 3.28 1.38
N LEU A 203 -14.99 3.29 0.80
CA LEU A 203 -14.78 2.91 -0.60
C LEU A 203 -15.11 1.43 -0.85
N ARG A 204 -14.85 0.57 0.14
CA ARG A 204 -15.17 -0.86 0.11
C ARG A 204 -16.68 -1.08 0.20
N GLU A 205 -17.37 -0.43 1.14
CA GLU A 205 -18.82 -0.50 1.33
C GLU A 205 -19.57 0.00 0.09
N MET A 206 -19.06 1.05 -0.55
CA MET A 206 -19.57 1.57 -1.82
C MET A 206 -19.26 0.68 -3.02
N LYS A 207 -18.45 -0.38 -2.86
CA LYS A 207 -18.01 -1.29 -3.93
C LYS A 207 -17.25 -0.57 -5.04
N VAL A 208 -16.51 0.48 -4.70
CA VAL A 208 -15.69 1.26 -5.64
C VAL A 208 -14.21 1.00 -5.47
N LEU A 209 -13.76 0.47 -4.32
CA LEU A 209 -12.35 0.18 -4.06
C LEU A 209 -11.73 -0.73 -5.14
N ASP A 210 -12.33 -1.90 -5.39
CA ASP A 210 -11.83 -2.82 -6.41
C ASP A 210 -11.80 -2.18 -7.80
N ARG A 211 -12.78 -1.33 -8.11
CA ARG A 211 -12.87 -0.60 -9.40
C ARG A 211 -11.78 0.45 -9.55
N ILE A 212 -11.33 1.05 -8.43
CA ILE A 212 -10.20 1.97 -8.40
C ILE A 212 -8.91 1.20 -8.65
N ILE A 213 -8.70 0.07 -7.96
CA ILE A 213 -7.51 -0.78 -8.15
C ILE A 213 -7.45 -1.30 -9.58
N GLU A 214 -8.56 -1.82 -10.11
CA GLU A 214 -8.70 -2.23 -11.52
C GLU A 214 -8.38 -1.09 -12.48
N ALA A 215 -8.83 0.14 -12.20
CA ALA A 215 -8.52 1.28 -13.04
C ALA A 215 -7.02 1.59 -13.10
N ALA A 216 -6.30 1.48 -11.98
CA ALA A 216 -4.85 1.67 -11.91
C ALA A 216 -4.10 0.52 -12.62
N MET A 217 -4.51 -0.73 -12.38
CA MET A 217 -3.97 -1.90 -13.10
C MET A 217 -4.20 -1.78 -14.61
N GLU A 218 -5.32 -1.22 -15.07
CA GLU A 218 -5.55 -1.01 -16.49
C GLU A 218 -4.83 0.22 -17.09
N GLY A 219 -4.13 1.03 -16.27
CA GLY A 219 -3.54 2.30 -16.70
C GLY A 219 -4.58 3.35 -17.13
N LYS A 220 -5.78 3.26 -16.55
CA LYS A 220 -6.94 4.10 -16.88
C LYS A 220 -7.45 4.86 -15.66
N MET A 221 -6.67 4.94 -14.59
CA MET A 221 -7.03 5.75 -13.43
C MET A 221 -6.83 7.23 -13.77
N SER A 222 -7.75 8.07 -13.28
CA SER A 222 -7.69 9.52 -13.45
C SER A 222 -8.51 10.21 -12.37
N ALA A 223 -8.30 11.53 -12.19
CA ALA A 223 -9.11 12.32 -11.27
C ALA A 223 -10.60 12.33 -11.66
N GLU A 224 -10.89 12.35 -12.96
CA GLU A 224 -12.25 12.27 -13.51
C GLU A 224 -12.87 10.90 -13.24
N ARG A 225 -12.11 9.82 -13.47
CA ARG A 225 -12.59 8.45 -13.23
C ARG A 225 -12.87 8.23 -11.75
N PHE A 226 -12.00 8.69 -10.86
CA PHE A 226 -12.26 8.69 -9.42
C PHE A 226 -13.52 9.48 -9.09
N SER A 227 -13.65 10.70 -9.60
CA SER A 227 -14.83 11.56 -9.33
C SER A 227 -16.14 10.94 -9.83
N TRP A 228 -16.08 10.13 -10.89
CA TRP A 228 -17.24 9.36 -11.36
C TRP A 228 -17.54 8.18 -10.43
N LEU A 229 -16.52 7.40 -10.03
CA LEU A 229 -16.68 6.29 -9.09
C LEU A 229 -17.21 6.77 -7.73
N TRP A 230 -16.71 7.90 -7.22
CA TRP A 230 -17.09 8.46 -5.93
C TRP A 230 -18.55 8.96 -5.85
N ARG A 231 -19.16 9.25 -7.00
CA ARG A 231 -20.56 9.75 -7.08
C ARG A 231 -21.57 8.67 -7.46
N ALA A 232 -21.12 7.47 -7.79
CA ALA A 232 -21.97 6.34 -8.17
C ALA A 232 -22.67 5.74 -6.95
#